data_AF-A0A7S2QAU7-F1
#
_entry.id   AF-A0A7S2QAU7-F1
#
_cell.length_a   1.000
_cell.length_b   1.000
_cell.length_c   1.000
_cell.angle_alpha   90.00
_cell.angle_beta   90.00
_cell.angle_gamma   90.00
#
_symmetry.space_group_name_H-M   'P 1'
#
loop_
_entity.id
_entity.type
_entity.pdbx_description
1 polymer ?
#
loop_
_entity_poly.entity_id
_entity_poly.type
_entity_poly.pdbx_seq_one_letter_code
_entity_poly.pdbx_strand_id
1 'polypeptide(L)'
;PAGQGPAAKPAKPRDATRGRVLTVTLRRRPEGSFGVQTESSDAVTLDIASLDDDPETTAIGQYNASVEAAVRLRAGDVILSVNGVHGNARLMQAEFDKNDEAVCKVCRVTEFEIRVVKEGSFGIDIGSSGASLVVLQLNDGAMATWNAANPDKRVRPYDRILEINGERADPAQLMNMLREITGEARILIGGLAVMPERLAR
;
A
#
# COMPACT_ATOMS: atom_id res chain seq x y z
N PRO A 1 -38.33 34.57 -10.38
CA PRO A 1 -37.74 33.69 -9.34
C PRO A 1 -37.15 32.41 -9.96
N ALA A 2 -35.83 32.41 -10.16
CA ALA A 2 -35.02 31.19 -10.28
C ALA A 2 -33.55 31.66 -10.21
N GLY A 3 -32.99 31.67 -9.00
CA GLY A 3 -31.57 31.94 -8.81
C GLY A 3 -30.75 30.79 -9.38
N GLN A 4 -29.87 31.10 -10.34
CA GLN A 4 -28.82 30.18 -10.75
C GLN A 4 -27.86 30.03 -9.57
N GLY A 5 -27.88 28.86 -8.93
CA GLY A 5 -26.89 28.48 -7.93
C GLY A 5 -25.49 28.44 -8.55
N PRO A 6 -24.43 28.69 -7.76
CA PRO A 6 -23.07 28.74 -8.29
C PRO A 6 -22.70 27.39 -8.90
N ALA A 7 -22.18 27.44 -10.12
CA ALA A 7 -21.64 26.29 -10.83
C ALA A 7 -20.68 25.49 -9.92
N ALA A 8 -20.95 24.20 -9.78
CA ALA A 8 -20.06 23.29 -9.08
C ALA A 8 -18.66 23.36 -9.74
N LYS A 9 -17.64 23.67 -8.94
CA LYS A 9 -16.25 23.64 -9.38
C LYS A 9 -15.95 22.27 -9.99
N PRO A 10 -15.18 22.18 -11.09
CA PRO A 10 -14.81 20.90 -11.66
C PRO A 10 -14.13 20.04 -10.60
N ALA A 11 -14.59 18.80 -10.43
CA ALA A 11 -13.92 17.83 -9.59
C ALA A 11 -12.46 17.70 -10.08
N LYS A 12 -11.51 17.97 -9.18
CA LYS A 12 -10.08 17.81 -9.48
C LYS A 12 -9.81 16.37 -9.97
N PRO A 13 -8.84 16.17 -10.88
CA PRO A 13 -8.59 14.85 -11.45
C PRO A 13 -8.35 13.82 -10.35
N ARG A 14 -8.90 12.62 -10.52
CA ARG A 14 -8.45 11.44 -9.77
C ARG A 14 -6.96 11.28 -10.01
N ASP A 15 -6.23 10.94 -8.95
CA ASP A 15 -4.79 10.72 -8.94
C ASP A 15 -4.40 9.67 -10.00
N ALA A 16 -4.07 10.13 -11.20
CA ALA A 16 -3.94 9.30 -12.41
C ALA A 16 -2.70 8.38 -12.38
N THR A 17 -1.92 8.46 -11.31
CA THR A 17 -0.67 7.73 -11.06
C THR A 17 -0.87 6.49 -10.19
N ARG A 18 -2.08 6.21 -9.68
CA ARG A 18 -2.31 5.13 -8.71
C ARG A 18 -2.93 3.91 -9.38
N GLY A 19 -2.34 2.74 -9.12
CA GLY A 19 -2.57 1.47 -9.80
C GLY A 19 -3.98 0.89 -9.69
N ARG A 20 -4.16 -0.33 -10.20
CA ARG A 20 -5.46 -1.03 -10.19
C ARG A 20 -5.63 -1.83 -8.90
N VAL A 21 -6.86 -1.84 -8.38
CA VAL A 21 -7.29 -2.80 -7.35
C VAL A 21 -7.83 -4.05 -8.04
N LEU A 22 -7.31 -5.21 -7.66
CA LEU A 22 -7.75 -6.53 -8.07
C LEU A 22 -8.72 -7.08 -7.02
N THR A 23 -9.77 -7.76 -7.48
CA THR A 23 -10.60 -8.60 -6.60
C THR A 23 -10.15 -10.03 -6.80
N VAL A 24 -9.69 -10.66 -5.73
CA VAL A 24 -9.10 -12.00 -5.74
C VAL A 24 -9.89 -12.89 -4.81
N THR A 25 -10.33 -14.05 -5.27
CA THR A 25 -11.00 -15.06 -4.43
C THR A 25 -10.01 -16.19 -4.19
N LEU A 26 -9.64 -16.39 -2.94
CA LEU A 26 -8.77 -17.48 -2.49
C LEU A 26 -9.63 -18.50 -1.74
N ARG A 27 -9.47 -19.78 -2.06
CA ARG A 27 -10.17 -20.88 -1.40
C ARG A 27 -9.14 -21.90 -0.92
N ARG A 28 -8.98 -22.06 0.39
CA ARG A 28 -8.13 -23.12 0.92
C ARG A 28 -8.87 -24.44 0.88
N ARG A 29 -8.17 -25.52 0.50
CA ARG A 29 -8.68 -26.90 0.59
C ARG A 29 -8.76 -27.31 2.08
N PRO A 30 -9.55 -28.34 2.43
CA PRO A 30 -9.39 -29.00 3.73
C PRO A 30 -7.92 -29.40 3.94
N GLU A 31 -7.35 -29.06 5.09
CA GLU A 31 -5.92 -29.25 5.43
C GLU A 31 -4.91 -28.41 4.64
N GLY A 32 -5.35 -27.60 3.68
CA GLY A 32 -4.52 -26.64 2.94
C GLY A 32 -4.42 -25.28 3.64
N SER A 33 -3.57 -24.40 3.11
CA SER A 33 -3.44 -23.02 3.60
C SER A 33 -3.75 -21.99 2.51
N PHE A 34 -3.87 -20.72 2.90
CA PHE A 34 -3.94 -19.64 1.92
C PHE A 34 -2.61 -19.45 1.16
N GLY A 35 -1.48 -19.94 1.69
CA GLY A 35 -0.15 -19.72 1.11
C GLY A 35 0.34 -18.28 1.23
N VAL A 36 -0.15 -17.53 2.22
CA VAL A 36 0.18 -16.11 2.41
C VAL A 36 0.73 -15.88 3.81
N GLN A 37 1.85 -15.16 3.91
CA GLN A 37 2.33 -14.56 5.15
C GLN A 37 2.09 -13.05 5.07
N THR A 38 1.31 -12.55 6.01
CA THR A 38 0.89 -11.15 6.05
C THR A 38 1.55 -10.41 7.21
N GLU A 39 1.88 -9.15 6.96
CA GLU A 39 2.37 -8.22 8.00
C GLU A 39 1.59 -6.90 7.95
N SER A 40 1.55 -6.19 9.07
CA SER A 40 0.96 -4.84 9.13
C SER A 40 1.66 -3.99 10.16
N SER A 41 2.25 -2.88 9.71
CA SER A 41 2.70 -1.79 10.61
C SER A 41 1.71 -0.64 10.74
N ASP A 42 0.78 -0.49 9.79
CA ASP A 42 -0.18 0.62 9.79
C ASP A 42 -1.49 0.29 10.50
N ALA A 43 -1.66 -0.96 10.96
CA ALA A 43 -2.86 -1.51 11.56
C ALA A 43 -4.13 -1.44 10.67
N VAL A 44 -4.00 -1.10 9.39
CA VAL A 44 -5.09 -0.76 8.47
C VAL A 44 -5.07 -1.68 7.24
N THR A 45 -3.89 -1.98 6.70
CA THR A 45 -3.67 -2.87 5.55
C THR A 45 -2.84 -4.08 5.93
N LEU A 46 -2.84 -5.13 5.09
CA LEU A 46 -1.95 -6.28 5.21
C LEU A 46 -1.02 -6.30 4.00
N ASP A 47 0.30 -6.28 4.22
CA ASP A 47 1.29 -6.51 3.16
C ASP A 47 1.51 -8.02 3.00
N ILE A 48 1.57 -8.50 1.76
CA ILE A 48 2.04 -9.86 1.47
C ILE A 48 3.56 -9.85 1.66
N ALA A 49 4.03 -10.25 2.83
CA ALA A 49 5.46 -10.29 3.15
C ALA A 49 6.14 -11.42 2.36
N SER A 50 5.50 -12.58 2.31
CA SER A 50 5.89 -13.71 1.47
C SER A 50 4.67 -14.53 1.09
N LEU A 51 4.84 -15.37 0.08
CA LEU A 51 3.83 -16.33 -0.34
C LEU A 51 4.48 -17.66 -0.72
N ASP A 52 3.67 -18.72 -0.65
CA ASP A 52 3.95 -20.03 -1.21
C ASP A 52 3.06 -20.19 -2.46
N ASP A 53 3.70 -20.36 -3.62
CA ASP A 53 3.07 -20.38 -4.94
C ASP A 53 2.81 -21.80 -5.45
N ASP A 54 2.87 -22.82 -4.58
CA ASP A 54 2.54 -24.20 -4.95
C ASP A 54 1.02 -24.38 -5.15
N PRO A 55 0.55 -24.63 -6.39
CA PRO A 55 -0.87 -24.77 -6.69
C PRO A 55 -1.50 -26.05 -6.12
N GLU A 56 -0.71 -27.04 -5.73
CA GLU A 56 -1.26 -28.27 -5.16
C GLU A 56 -1.64 -28.12 -3.68
N THR A 57 -0.97 -27.21 -2.97
CA THR A 57 -1.04 -27.09 -1.50
C THR A 57 -1.63 -25.77 -1.02
N THR A 58 -1.61 -24.70 -1.84
CA THR A 58 -2.01 -23.36 -1.41
C THR A 58 -3.08 -22.69 -2.29
N ALA A 59 -3.90 -21.83 -1.66
CA ALA A 59 -4.91 -21.06 -2.38
C ALA A 59 -4.29 -20.00 -3.30
N ILE A 60 -3.20 -19.32 -2.88
CA ILE A 60 -2.47 -18.37 -3.74
C ILE A 60 -1.87 -19.08 -4.95
N GLY A 61 -1.20 -20.23 -4.77
CA GLY A 61 -0.66 -21.00 -5.89
C GLY A 61 -1.73 -21.37 -6.92
N GLN A 62 -2.91 -21.81 -6.46
CA GLN A 62 -4.05 -22.10 -7.34
C GLN A 62 -4.52 -20.86 -8.10
N TYR A 63 -4.67 -19.73 -7.40
CA TYR A 63 -5.05 -18.48 -8.04
C TYR A 63 -4.02 -18.07 -9.10
N ASN A 64 -2.74 -18.01 -8.75
CA ASN A 64 -1.66 -17.58 -9.62
C ASN A 64 -1.49 -18.48 -10.86
N ALA A 65 -1.65 -19.80 -10.70
CA ALA A 65 -1.63 -20.76 -11.80
C ALA A 65 -2.81 -20.57 -12.77
N SER A 66 -3.94 -20.05 -12.30
CA SER A 66 -5.17 -19.86 -13.09
C SER A 66 -5.26 -18.53 -13.84
N VAL A 67 -4.33 -17.60 -13.60
CA VAL A 67 -4.38 -16.24 -14.16
C VAL A 67 -3.10 -15.87 -14.93
N GLU A 68 -3.22 -14.85 -15.77
CA GLU A 68 -2.07 -14.27 -16.48
C GLU A 68 -1.08 -13.60 -15.51
N ALA A 69 0.20 -13.58 -15.90
CA ALA A 69 1.30 -13.05 -15.07
C ALA A 69 1.06 -11.61 -14.56
N ALA A 70 0.32 -10.79 -15.31
CA ALA A 70 0.04 -9.39 -14.98
C ALA A 70 -0.80 -9.23 -13.70
N VAL A 71 -1.64 -10.21 -13.36
CA VAL A 71 -2.57 -10.16 -12.20
C VAL A 71 -2.26 -11.21 -11.13
N ARG A 72 -1.14 -11.91 -11.26
CA ARG A 72 -0.61 -12.80 -10.20
C ARG A 72 -0.25 -11.98 -8.97
N LEU A 73 -0.58 -12.54 -7.81
CA LEU A 73 -0.17 -12.07 -6.51
C LEU A 73 1.32 -12.34 -6.31
N ARG A 74 2.02 -11.39 -5.70
CA ARG A 74 3.43 -11.51 -5.33
C ARG A 74 3.71 -10.81 -4.00
N ALA A 75 4.86 -11.12 -3.41
CA ALA A 75 5.37 -10.39 -2.25
C ALA A 75 5.43 -8.87 -2.56
N GLY A 76 5.03 -8.05 -1.58
CA GLY A 76 4.89 -6.60 -1.71
C GLY A 76 3.56 -6.14 -2.31
N ASP A 77 2.68 -7.03 -2.77
CA ASP A 77 1.29 -6.65 -3.01
C ASP A 77 0.58 -6.39 -1.67
N VAL A 78 -0.37 -5.45 -1.68
CA VAL A 78 -1.06 -4.98 -0.47
C VAL A 78 -2.50 -5.43 -0.50
N ILE A 79 -2.90 -6.19 0.51
CA ILE A 79 -4.28 -6.57 0.77
C ILE A 79 -4.96 -5.42 1.50
N LEU A 80 -5.98 -4.86 0.85
CA LEU A 80 -6.73 -3.69 1.29
C LEU A 80 -8.02 -4.07 2.02
N SER A 81 -8.59 -5.24 1.72
CA SER A 81 -9.74 -5.78 2.42
C SER A 81 -9.79 -7.29 2.31
N VAL A 82 -10.40 -7.96 3.28
CA VAL A 82 -10.71 -9.40 3.26
C VAL A 82 -12.18 -9.56 3.63
N ASN A 83 -12.97 -10.24 2.79
CA ASN A 83 -14.41 -10.47 3.02
C ASN A 83 -15.20 -9.20 3.33
N GLY A 84 -14.82 -8.07 2.70
CA GLY A 84 -15.42 -6.76 2.93
C GLY A 84 -14.93 -6.03 4.19
N VAL A 85 -14.19 -6.69 5.08
CA VAL A 85 -13.50 -6.05 6.21
C VAL A 85 -12.29 -5.28 5.69
N HIS A 86 -12.16 -4.01 6.06
CA HIS A 86 -11.04 -3.15 5.70
C HIS A 86 -10.74 -2.14 6.81
N GLY A 87 -9.57 -1.52 6.77
CA GLY A 87 -9.19 -0.47 7.71
C GLY A 87 -8.84 -0.97 9.12
N ASN A 88 -8.79 -2.28 9.30
CA ASN A 88 -8.34 -2.91 10.54
C ASN A 88 -7.66 -4.25 10.20
N ALA A 89 -6.32 -4.23 10.18
CA ALA A 89 -5.51 -5.37 9.78
C ALA A 89 -5.76 -6.61 10.65
N ARG A 90 -6.02 -6.42 11.95
CA ARG A 90 -6.33 -7.52 12.88
C ARG A 90 -7.67 -8.19 12.55
N LEU A 91 -8.69 -7.40 12.22
CA LEU A 91 -9.99 -7.96 11.80
C LEU A 91 -9.88 -8.61 10.42
N MET A 92 -9.11 -8.04 9.50
CA MET A 92 -8.82 -8.66 8.20
C MET A 92 -8.08 -10.00 8.36
N GLN A 93 -7.11 -10.08 9.27
CA GLN A 93 -6.43 -11.34 9.60
C GLN A 93 -7.42 -12.37 10.17
N ALA A 94 -8.31 -11.95 11.06
CA ALA A 94 -9.33 -12.83 11.62
C ALA A 94 -10.27 -13.40 10.54
N GLU A 95 -10.50 -12.70 9.43
CA GLU A 95 -11.27 -13.23 8.30
C GLU A 95 -10.54 -14.37 7.58
N PHE A 96 -9.22 -14.28 7.41
CA PHE A 96 -8.42 -15.42 6.90
C PHE A 96 -8.43 -16.61 7.86
N ASP A 97 -8.40 -16.35 9.17
CA ASP A 97 -8.34 -17.45 10.15
C ASP A 97 -9.67 -18.22 10.20
N LYS A 98 -10.79 -17.50 10.16
CA LYS A 98 -12.15 -18.05 10.37
C LYS A 98 -12.79 -18.67 9.13
N ASN A 99 -12.38 -18.28 7.93
CA ASN A 99 -13.06 -18.68 6.69
C ASN A 99 -12.15 -19.52 5.80
N ASP A 100 -12.74 -20.47 5.08
CA ASP A 100 -12.04 -21.25 4.05
C ASP A 100 -12.00 -20.53 2.70
N GLU A 101 -12.83 -19.50 2.53
CA GLU A 101 -12.83 -18.59 1.39
C GLU A 101 -12.52 -17.16 1.85
N ALA A 102 -11.62 -16.50 1.13
CA ALA A 102 -11.27 -15.11 1.32
C ALA A 102 -11.43 -14.34 0.01
N VAL A 103 -12.35 -13.38 -0.02
CA VAL A 103 -12.51 -12.41 -1.10
C VAL A 103 -11.71 -11.17 -0.76
N CYS A 104 -10.54 -11.04 -1.37
CA CYS A 104 -9.58 -9.98 -1.12
C CYS A 104 -9.69 -8.86 -2.16
N LYS A 105 -9.60 -7.61 -1.70
CA LYS A 105 -9.20 -6.50 -2.58
C LYS A 105 -7.71 -6.31 -2.41
N VAL A 106 -6.94 -6.49 -3.48
CA VAL A 106 -5.48 -6.42 -3.46
C VAL A 106 -5.02 -5.37 -4.44
N CYS A 107 -3.96 -4.63 -4.13
CA CYS A 107 -3.34 -3.76 -5.11
C CYS A 107 -1.82 -3.88 -5.08
N ARG A 108 -1.21 -3.58 -6.21
CA ARG A 108 0.22 -3.37 -6.31
C ARG A 108 0.50 -1.89 -6.15
N VAL A 109 1.47 -1.56 -5.29
CA VAL A 109 1.90 -0.17 -5.13
C VAL A 109 2.38 0.38 -6.48
N THR A 110 2.05 1.64 -6.76
CA THR A 110 2.58 2.33 -7.94
C THR A 110 3.74 3.20 -7.55
N GLU A 111 4.89 2.95 -8.17
CA GLU A 111 6.12 3.62 -7.83
C GLU A 111 6.19 5.01 -8.46
N PHE A 112 6.57 6.01 -7.67
CA PHE A 112 6.89 7.34 -8.15
C PHE A 112 8.03 7.95 -7.34
N GLU A 113 8.92 8.66 -8.03
CA GLU A 113 10.03 9.37 -7.40
C GLU A 113 9.60 10.74 -6.89
N ILE A 114 10.08 11.08 -5.70
CA ILE A 114 10.06 12.43 -5.12
C ILE A 114 11.49 12.92 -4.86
N ARG A 115 11.66 14.24 -4.83
CA ARG A 115 12.92 14.88 -4.42
C ARG A 115 12.64 15.91 -3.35
N VAL A 116 13.11 15.63 -2.15
CA VAL A 116 12.77 16.40 -0.96
C VAL A 116 14.04 16.88 -0.26
N VAL A 117 14.09 18.15 0.09
CA VAL A 117 15.17 18.71 0.90
C VAL A 117 14.77 18.61 2.36
N LYS A 118 15.55 17.88 3.17
CA LYS A 118 15.32 17.73 4.61
C LYS A 118 15.70 19.03 5.33
N GLU A 119 14.71 19.90 5.50
CA GLU A 119 14.81 21.10 6.33
C GLU A 119 14.37 20.77 7.77
N GLY A 120 15.35 20.40 8.61
CA GLY A 120 15.11 19.94 9.98
C GLY A 120 14.59 18.50 10.04
N SER A 121 13.33 18.26 9.62
CA SER A 121 12.73 16.92 9.61
C SER A 121 11.94 16.65 8.32
N PHE A 122 11.75 15.36 8.02
CA PHE A 122 10.85 14.96 6.94
C PHE A 122 9.36 15.18 7.29
N GLY A 123 9.01 15.31 8.57
CA GLY A 123 7.62 15.40 9.01
C GLY A 123 6.83 14.12 8.72
N ILE A 124 7.41 12.95 8.97
CA ILE A 124 6.75 11.66 8.75
C ILE A 124 6.99 10.72 9.93
N ASP A 125 5.92 10.02 10.35
CA ASP A 125 6.03 8.88 11.26
C ASP A 125 6.06 7.60 10.41
N ILE A 126 6.96 6.68 10.75
CA ILE A 126 7.28 5.53 9.91
C ILE A 126 7.17 4.25 10.73
N GLY A 127 6.52 3.25 10.14
CA GLY A 127 6.56 1.85 10.58
C GLY A 127 7.31 0.98 9.57
N SER A 128 7.55 -0.29 9.90
CA SER A 128 8.18 -1.28 9.02
C SER A 128 7.21 -2.41 8.69
N SER A 129 6.93 -2.67 7.42
CA SER A 129 6.00 -3.71 7.00
C SER A 129 6.56 -4.46 5.79
N GLY A 130 6.72 -5.77 5.91
CA GLY A 130 7.35 -6.62 4.91
C GLY A 130 8.76 -6.12 4.57
N ALA A 131 8.97 -5.86 3.28
CA ALA A 131 10.25 -5.37 2.74
C ALA A 131 10.33 -3.83 2.64
N SER A 132 9.43 -3.08 3.28
CA SER A 132 9.36 -1.62 3.11
C SER A 132 9.12 -0.85 4.40
N LEU A 133 9.40 0.45 4.35
CA LEU A 133 8.94 1.40 5.36
C LEU A 133 7.56 1.94 4.97
N VAL A 134 6.65 2.04 5.92
CA VAL A 134 5.29 2.53 5.70
C VAL A 134 5.12 3.89 6.36
N VAL A 135 4.63 4.88 5.61
CA VAL A 135 4.27 6.19 6.16
C VAL A 135 3.01 6.03 7.01
N LEU A 136 3.12 6.15 8.32
CA LEU A 136 1.98 6.03 9.25
C LEU A 136 1.21 7.34 9.34
N GLN A 137 1.96 8.45 9.42
CA GLN A 137 1.40 9.78 9.60
C GLN A 137 2.29 10.82 8.93
N LEU A 138 1.66 11.90 8.46
CA LEU A 138 2.33 13.10 8.00
C LEU A 138 2.19 14.18 9.06
N ASN A 139 3.31 14.83 9.37
CA ASN A 139 3.44 15.94 10.30
C ASN A 139 4.03 17.15 9.54
N ASP A 140 4.16 18.29 10.21
CA ASP A 140 4.84 19.45 9.62
C ASP A 140 6.31 19.12 9.32
N GLY A 141 6.77 19.45 8.11
CA GLY A 141 8.13 19.18 7.66
C GLY A 141 8.26 19.11 6.15
N ALA A 142 9.40 18.60 5.67
CA ALA A 142 9.73 18.58 4.25
C ALA A 142 8.69 17.84 3.38
N MET A 143 8.07 16.78 3.90
CA MET A 143 7.05 16.04 3.17
C MET A 143 5.74 16.83 3.01
N ALA A 144 5.36 17.64 4.01
CA ALA A 144 4.22 18.53 3.91
C ALA A 144 4.45 19.61 2.84
N THR A 145 5.64 20.22 2.83
CA THR A 145 6.06 21.18 1.80
C THR A 145 6.05 20.55 0.40
N TRP A 146 6.61 19.36 0.26
CA TRP A 146 6.57 18.60 -1.00
C TRP A 146 5.13 18.37 -1.47
N ASN A 147 4.27 17.90 -0.57
CA ASN A 147 2.89 17.57 -0.89
C ASN A 147 2.05 18.80 -1.30
N ALA A 148 2.33 19.97 -0.71
CA ALA A 148 1.69 21.22 -1.10
C ALA A 148 2.10 21.65 -2.52
N ALA A 149 3.39 21.48 -2.85
CA ALA A 149 3.94 21.84 -4.16
C ALA A 149 3.65 20.80 -5.27
N ASN A 150 3.44 19.53 -4.91
CA ASN A 150 3.30 18.42 -5.86
C ASN A 150 1.97 17.65 -5.67
N PRO A 151 0.80 18.26 -5.95
CA PRO A 151 -0.51 17.66 -5.78
C PRO A 151 -0.71 16.25 -6.36
N ASP A 152 -0.07 15.95 -7.49
CA ASP A 152 -0.22 14.69 -8.27
C ASP A 152 0.81 13.61 -7.87
N LYS A 153 1.79 13.98 -7.04
CA LYS A 153 2.80 13.07 -6.48
C LYS A 153 2.83 13.17 -4.96
N ARG A 154 1.64 13.36 -4.39
CA ARG A 154 1.49 13.46 -2.94
C ARG A 154 1.77 12.11 -2.29
N VAL A 155 2.70 12.14 -1.35
CA VAL A 155 2.90 11.10 -0.36
C VAL A 155 1.73 11.19 0.63
N ARG A 156 1.15 10.04 0.96
CA ARG A 156 0.01 9.91 1.86
C ARG A 156 0.34 8.90 2.95
N PRO A 157 -0.41 8.92 4.07
CA PRO A 157 -0.46 7.76 4.96
C PRO A 157 -0.68 6.48 4.14
N TYR A 158 -0.03 5.43 4.60
CA TYR A 158 0.03 4.10 3.98
C TYR A 158 0.85 4.04 2.69
N ASP A 159 1.43 5.12 2.15
CA ASP A 159 2.39 4.96 1.06
C ASP A 159 3.71 4.33 1.59
N ARG A 160 4.42 3.59 0.73
CA ARG A 160 5.65 2.86 1.08
C ARG A 160 6.88 3.62 0.65
N ILE A 161 7.92 3.68 1.47
CA ILE A 161 9.27 4.10 1.05
C ILE A 161 10.03 2.84 0.64
N LEU A 162 10.39 2.76 -0.63
CA LEU A 162 10.97 1.57 -1.26
C LEU A 162 12.46 1.70 -1.56
N GLU A 163 12.92 2.94 -1.78
CA GLU A 163 14.28 3.25 -2.20
C GLU A 163 14.66 4.65 -1.70
N ILE A 164 15.91 4.82 -1.28
CA ILE A 164 16.47 6.11 -0.91
C ILE A 164 17.78 6.31 -1.66
N ASN A 165 17.90 7.43 -2.38
CA ASN A 165 19.08 7.82 -3.14
C ASN A 165 19.61 6.78 -4.14
N GLY A 166 18.74 5.92 -4.67
CA GLY A 166 19.14 4.85 -5.60
C GLY A 166 19.30 3.47 -4.96
N GLU A 167 19.14 3.37 -3.64
CA GLU A 167 19.37 2.14 -2.89
C GLU A 167 18.06 1.58 -2.33
N ARG A 168 17.72 0.37 -2.78
CA ARG A 168 16.68 -0.47 -2.17
C ARG A 168 17.33 -1.34 -1.12
N ALA A 169 16.74 -1.40 0.05
CA ALA A 169 17.32 -2.08 1.20
C ALA A 169 16.20 -2.60 2.11
N ASP A 170 16.56 -3.37 3.14
CA ASP A 170 15.58 -3.77 4.15
C ASP A 170 15.09 -2.54 4.96
N PRO A 171 13.94 -2.65 5.67
CA PRO A 171 13.39 -1.51 6.40
C PRO A 171 14.34 -0.86 7.42
N ALA A 172 15.20 -1.65 8.09
CA ALA A 172 16.14 -1.11 9.07
C ALA A 172 17.23 -0.28 8.40
N GLN A 173 17.75 -0.75 7.27
CA GLN A 173 18.71 -0.02 6.44
C GLN A 173 18.10 1.25 5.86
N LEU A 174 16.89 1.18 5.28
CA LEU A 174 16.17 2.35 4.76
C LEU A 174 15.94 3.39 5.87
N MET A 175 15.62 2.94 7.09
CA MET A 175 15.39 3.84 8.23
C MET A 175 16.67 4.58 8.63
N ASN A 176 17.82 3.87 8.60
CA ASN A 176 19.12 4.49 8.85
C ASN A 176 19.46 5.51 7.76
N MET A 177 19.24 5.19 6.48
CA MET A 177 19.45 6.13 5.37
C MET A 177 18.62 7.41 5.52
N LEU A 178 17.32 7.32 5.89
CA LEU A 178 16.48 8.50 6.15
C LEU A 178 17.03 9.37 7.29
N ARG A 179 17.56 8.74 8.35
CA ARG A 179 18.12 9.46 9.50
C ARG A 179 19.37 10.22 9.11
N GLU A 180 20.25 9.59 8.31
CA GLU A 180 21.55 10.13 7.91
C GLU A 180 21.46 11.22 6.83
N ILE A 181 20.35 11.31 6.09
CA ILE A 181 20.18 12.38 5.09
C ILE A 181 20.36 13.75 5.75
N THR A 182 21.21 14.56 5.13
CA THR A 182 21.37 15.99 5.36
C THR A 182 21.25 16.69 4.01
N GLY A 183 20.20 17.49 3.81
CA GLY A 183 19.91 18.12 2.51
C GLY A 183 18.94 17.31 1.64
N GLU A 184 19.20 17.25 0.32
CA GLU A 184 18.31 16.63 -0.66
C GLU A 184 18.33 15.09 -0.57
N ALA A 185 17.14 14.49 -0.67
CA ALA A 185 16.94 13.07 -0.83
C ALA A 185 16.06 12.79 -2.04
N ARG A 186 16.47 11.82 -2.85
CA ARG A 186 15.65 11.17 -3.88
C ARG A 186 15.01 9.95 -3.24
N ILE A 187 13.67 9.92 -3.16
CA ILE A 187 12.95 8.82 -2.50
C ILE A 187 11.98 8.20 -3.50
N LEU A 188 12.02 6.88 -3.64
CA LEU A 188 11.02 6.15 -4.41
C LEU A 188 9.88 5.73 -3.49
N ILE A 189 8.67 6.19 -3.82
CA ILE A 189 7.46 5.97 -3.06
C ILE A 189 6.58 4.96 -3.79
N GLY A 190 6.12 3.93 -3.09
CA GLY A 190 5.06 3.03 -3.52
C GLY A 190 3.70 3.52 -3.05
N GLY A 191 2.93 4.15 -3.94
CA GLY A 191 1.61 4.68 -3.63
C GLY A 191 0.50 3.63 -3.72
N LEU A 192 -0.43 3.63 -2.76
CA LEU A 192 -1.63 2.79 -2.83
C LEU A 192 -2.62 3.24 -3.90
N ALA A 193 -3.18 2.29 -4.65
CA ALA A 193 -4.22 2.49 -5.67
C ALA A 193 -5.44 3.27 -5.13
N VAL A 194 -5.88 2.92 -3.93
CA VAL A 194 -7.02 3.52 -3.23
C VAL A 194 -6.71 3.55 -1.74
N MET A 195 -7.17 4.59 -1.06
CA MET A 195 -7.02 4.66 0.39
C MET A 195 -7.98 3.66 1.07
N PRO A 196 -7.55 2.94 2.12
CA PRO A 196 -8.36 1.91 2.77
C PRO A 196 -9.73 2.39 3.24
N GLU A 197 -9.86 3.62 3.73
CA GLU A 197 -11.13 4.20 4.18
C GLU A 197 -12.13 4.45 3.02
N ARG A 198 -11.66 4.46 1.77
CA ARG A 198 -12.48 4.69 0.58
C ARG A 198 -12.98 3.40 -0.08
N LEU A 199 -12.68 2.23 0.50
CA LEU A 199 -13.10 0.92 -0.01
C LEU A 199 -14.59 0.62 0.21
N ALA A 200 -15.26 1.36 1.09
CA ALA A 200 -16.68 1.23 1.46
C ALA A 200 -17.68 1.74 0.40
N ARG A 201 -17.32 1.71 -0.89
CA ARG A 201 -18.20 2.12 -2.00
C ARG A 201 -18.51 0.97 -2.94
#